data_AF-A0A2D8EV16-F1
#
_entry.id   AF-A0A2D8EV16-F1
#
_cell.length_a   1.000
_cell.length_b   1.000
_cell.length_c   1.000
_cell.angle_alpha   90.00
_cell.angle_beta   90.00
_cell.angle_gamma   90.00
#
_symmetry.space_group_name_H-M   'P 1'
#
loop_
_entity.id
_entity.type
_entity.pdbx_description
1 polymer ?
#
loop_
_entity_poly.entity_id
_entity_poly.type
_entity_poly.pdbx_seq_one_letter_code
_entity_poly.pdbx_strand_id
1 'polypeptide(L)' 'MLARDTRFYRALKQHYLAQKEEALATLDLYFRDSVGIGEHSNVLNEFKEWTHKLCEADEALEVLEKYYEQD' A
#
# COMPACT_ATOMS: atom_id res chain seq x y z
N MET A 1 3.67 -26.18 -12.71
CA MET A 1 2.60 -25.16 -12.87
C MET A 1 3.07 -23.95 -12.09
N LEU A 2 3.46 -22.88 -12.77
CA LEU A 2 4.01 -21.70 -12.11
C LEU A 2 2.89 -21.01 -11.33
N ALA A 3 3.16 -20.65 -10.07
CA ALA A 3 2.18 -20.00 -9.19
C ALA A 3 1.60 -18.71 -9.83
N ARG A 4 2.39 -18.03 -10.68
CA ARG A 4 2.01 -16.82 -11.41
C ARG A 4 0.75 -16.95 -12.27
N ASP A 5 0.43 -18.15 -12.77
CA ASP A 5 -0.71 -18.35 -13.68
C ASP A 5 -2.04 -18.53 -12.92
N THR A 6 -1.98 -18.60 -11.59
CA THR A 6 -3.16 -18.81 -10.77
C THR A 6 -3.95 -17.52 -10.64
N ARG A 7 -5.28 -17.58 -10.86
CA ARG A 7 -6.18 -16.45 -10.63
C ARG A 7 -6.08 -15.90 -9.21
N PHE A 8 -5.79 -16.77 -8.23
CA PHE A 8 -5.54 -16.38 -6.84
C PHE A 8 -4.30 -15.50 -6.66
N TYR A 9 -3.19 -15.83 -7.31
CA TYR A 9 -1.97 -14.99 -7.27
C TYR A 9 -2.25 -13.61 -7.84
N ARG A 10 -2.90 -13.55 -9.01
CA ARG A 10 -3.28 -12.28 -9.64
C ARG A 10 -4.25 -11.47 -8.79
N ALA A 11 -5.21 -12.11 -8.13
CA ALA A 11 -6.15 -11.42 -7.23
C ALA A 11 -5.42 -10.83 -6.01
N LEU A 12 -4.51 -11.60 -5.42
CA LEU A 12 -3.73 -11.18 -4.26
C LEU A 12 -2.76 -10.04 -4.61
N LYS A 13 -2.03 -10.14 -5.73
CA LYS A 13 -1.16 -9.05 -6.23
C LYS A 13 -1.96 -7.76 -6.47
N GLN A 14 -3.13 -7.86 -7.10
CA GLN A 14 -4.00 -6.69 -7.33
C GLN A 14 -4.55 -6.10 -6.03
N HIS A 15 -4.85 -6.92 -5.03
CA HIS A 15 -5.30 -6.43 -3.72
C HIS A 15 -4.25 -5.55 -3.04
N TYR A 16 -3.01 -6.04 -2.95
CA TYR A 16 -1.93 -5.26 -2.34
C TYR A 16 -1.52 -4.04 -3.19
N LEU A 17 -1.56 -4.15 -4.52
CA LEU A 17 -1.37 -2.99 -5.40
C LEU A 17 -2.44 -1.91 -5.16
N ALA A 18 -3.71 -2.30 -5.04
CA ALA A 18 -4.79 -1.36 -4.74
C ALA A 18 -4.62 -0.71 -3.36
N GLN A 19 -4.24 -1.48 -2.35
CA GLN A 19 -3.96 -0.96 -1.00
C GLN A 19 -2.79 0.04 -1.00
N LYS A 20 -1.73 -0.25 -1.75
CA LYS A 20 -0.58 0.65 -1.94
C LYS A 20 -1.01 1.97 -2.60
N GLU A 21 -1.76 1.90 -3.69
CA GLU A 21 -2.25 3.09 -4.40
C GLU A 21 -3.21 3.91 -3.54
N GLU A 22 -4.10 3.27 -2.78
CA GLU A 22 -5.01 3.94 -1.85
C GLU A 22 -4.25 4.70 -0.75
N ALA A 23 -3.24 4.05 -0.16
CA ALA A 23 -2.40 4.68 0.84
C ALA A 23 -1.61 5.86 0.27
N LEU A 24 -1.01 5.70 -0.93
CA LEU A 24 -0.27 6.77 -1.61
C LEU A 24 -1.18 7.94 -1.98
N ALA A 25 -2.36 7.70 -2.53
CA ALA A 25 -3.32 8.75 -2.88
C ALA A 25 -3.79 9.53 -1.65
N THR A 26 -4.03 8.82 -0.54
CA THR A 26 -4.43 9.43 0.72
C THR A 26 -3.30 10.28 1.31
N LEU A 27 -2.07 9.76 1.34
CA LEU A 27 -0.90 10.51 1.79
C LEU A 27 -0.64 11.73 0.90
N ASP A 28 -0.73 11.59 -0.42
CA ASP A 28 -0.55 12.67 -1.39
C ASP A 28 -1.62 13.77 -1.22
N LEU A 29 -2.87 13.40 -0.97
CA LEU A 29 -3.93 14.35 -0.62
C LEU A 29 -3.55 15.16 0.62
N TYR A 30 -3.10 14.50 1.68
CA TYR A 30 -2.68 15.18 2.89
C TYR A 30 -1.42 16.04 2.72
N PHE A 31 -0.47 15.65 1.84
CA PHE A 31 0.74 16.44 1.57
C PHE A 31 0.48 17.64 0.65
N ARG A 32 -0.41 17.50 -0.34
CA ARG A 32 -0.76 18.56 -1.30
C ARG A 32 -1.70 19.60 -0.71
N ASP A 33 -2.66 19.16 0.10
CA ASP A 33 -3.64 20.04 0.73
C ASP A 33 -3.03 20.64 2.00
N SER A 34 -1.96 21.43 1.83
CA SER A 34 -1.22 22.20 2.86
C SER A 34 -2.07 23.26 3.59
N VAL A 35 -3.31 22.92 3.93
CA VAL A 35 -4.26 23.71 4.70
C VAL A 35 -4.32 23.13 6.11
N GLY A 36 -3.48 23.69 6.98
CA GLY A 36 -3.66 23.58 8.42
C GLY A 36 -2.67 22.67 9.13
N ILE A 37 -1.40 23.08 9.14
CA ILE A 37 -0.41 22.70 10.18
C ILE A 37 -0.88 23.07 11.62
N GLY A 38 -2.12 23.56 11.79
CA GLY A 38 -2.63 24.16 13.02
C GLY A 38 -3.80 23.47 13.73
N GLU A 39 -4.56 22.53 13.16
CA GLU A 39 -5.86 22.17 13.79
C GLU A 39 -6.14 20.70 14.15
N HIS A 40 -5.29 19.71 13.84
CA HIS A 40 -5.63 18.33 14.20
C HIS A 40 -4.44 17.51 14.68
N SER A 41 -4.28 17.43 16.00
CA SER A 41 -3.36 16.51 16.69
C SER A 41 -3.50 15.02 16.28
N ASN A 42 -4.54 14.66 15.50
CA ASN A 42 -4.86 13.30 15.08
C ASN A 42 -4.44 12.97 13.63
N VAL A 43 -4.17 13.97 12.77
CA VAL A 43 -3.80 13.73 11.36
C VAL A 43 -2.47 12.97 11.27
N LEU A 44 -1.51 13.28 12.14
CA LEU A 44 -0.25 12.53 12.21
C LEU A 44 -0.47 11.04 12.54
N ASN A 45 -1.52 10.69 13.30
CA ASN A 45 -1.85 9.30 13.57
C ASN A 45 -2.37 8.61 12.31
N GLU A 46 -3.28 9.26 11.57
CA GLU A 46 -3.76 8.75 10.28
C GLU A 46 -2.62 8.59 9.28
N PHE A 47 -1.70 9.55 9.20
CA PHE A 47 -0.48 9.44 8.40
C PHE A 47 0.34 8.20 8.75
N LYS A 48 0.52 7.92 10.05
CA LYS A 48 1.23 6.71 10.51
C LYS A 48 0.49 5.44 10.11
N GLU A 49 -0.84 5.41 10.24
CA GLU A 49 -1.65 4.26 9.83
C GLU A 49 -1.56 4.01 8.32
N TRP A 50 -1.69 5.05 7.50
CA TRP A 50 -1.56 4.92 6.04
C TRP A 50 -0.14 4.56 5.61
N THR A 51 0.87 5.11 6.28
CA THR A 51 2.27 4.72 6.05
C THR A 51 2.52 3.26 6.43
N HIS A 52 1.91 2.77 7.51
CA HIS A 52 2.03 1.37 7.91
C HIS A 52 1.35 0.45 6.90
N LYS A 53 0.12 0.78 6.47
CA LYS A 53 -0.58 0.04 5.41
C LYS A 53 0.18 0.02 4.10
N LEU A 54 0.90 1.11 3.77
CA LEU A 54 1.77 1.19 2.61
C LEU A 54 2.96 0.24 2.75
N CYS A 55 3.66 0.24 3.89
CA CYS A 55 4.73 -0.71 4.16
C CYS A 55 4.25 -2.16 4.07
N GLU A 56 3.14 -2.50 4.72
CA GLU A 56 2.58 -3.85 4.68
C GLU A 56 2.26 -4.31 3.24
N ALA A 57 1.67 -3.43 2.43
CA ALA A 57 1.35 -3.73 1.04
C ALA A 57 2.62 -3.90 0.19
N ASP A 58 3.64 -3.08 0.41
CA ASP A 58 4.91 -3.14 -0.33
C ASP A 58 5.69 -4.41 0.02
N GLU A 59 5.85 -4.72 1.31
CA GLU A 59 6.50 -5.95 1.79
C GLU A 59 5.76 -7.19 1.29
N ALA A 60 4.42 -7.18 1.29
CA ALA A 60 3.63 -8.29 0.76
C ALA A 60 3.84 -8.48 -0.74
N LEU A 61 3.91 -7.39 -1.52
CA LEU A 61 4.23 -7.46 -2.95
C LEU A 61 5.66 -8.00 -3.19
N GLU A 62 6.65 -7.49 -2.45
CA GLU A 62 8.03 -7.98 -2.54
C GLU A 62 8.14 -9.47 -2.21
N VAL A 63 7.45 -9.96 -1.17
CA VAL A 63 7.41 -11.38 -0.84
C VAL A 63 6.71 -12.18 -1.94
N LEU A 64 5.60 -11.69 -2.48
CA LEU A 64 4.91 -12.33 -3.59
C LEU A 64 5.78 -12.42 -4.84
N GLU A 65 6.57 -11.39 -5.13
CA GLU A 65 7.49 -11.40 -6.26
C GLU A 65 8.69 -12.33 -5.99
N LYS A 66 9.30 -12.22 -4.81
CA LYS A 66 10.47 -13.01 -4.44
C LYS A 66 10.21 -14.52 -4.35
N TYR A 67 9.06 -14.95 -3.84
CA TYR A 67 8.79 -16.38 -3.61
C TYR A 67 7.93 -17.03 -4.69
N TYR A 68 7.16 -16.25 -5.46
CA TYR A 68 6.22 -16.78 -6.44
C TYR A 68 6.42 -16.25 -7.87
N GLU A 69 7.25 -15.21 -8.07
CA GLU A 69 7.61 -14.70 -9.40
C GLU A 69 9.01 -15.15 -9.85
N GLN A 70 9.88 -15.58 -8.91
CA GLN A 70 11.15 -16.25 -9.23
C GLN A 70 10.90 -17.69 -9.70
N ASP A 71 10.62 -17.83 -11.00
CA ASP A 71 10.91 -19.02 -11.81
C ASP A 71 11.85 -18.62 -12.97
#